data_AF-A0A507FPE2-F1
#
_entry.id   AF-A0A507FPE2-F1
#
_cell.length_a   1.000
_cell.length_b   1.000
_cell.length_c   1.000
_cell.angle_alpha   90.00
_cell.angle_beta   90.00
_cell.angle_gamma   90.00
#
_symmetry.space_group_name_H-M   'P 1'
#
loop_
_entity.id
_entity.type
_entity.pdbx_description
1 polymer ?
#
loop_
_entity_poly.entity_id
_entity_poly.type
_entity_poly.pdbx_seq_one_letter_code
_entity_poly.pdbx_strand_id
1 'polypeptide(L)'
;MVQTSSLFFPSISFRIIRSSLPPHQQVFRFPPKANKVDIASLLTGLYGLRITDIRTMNYNGRSHYETKAGATRRTKAAAYKKVIVTTKDDFEFPPPVSASRNGAIGVPPRISKNAPSIKFRHLLPEPDAADPSLDAKAGLSSTVQQKPLE
;
A
#
# COMPACT_ATOMS: atom_id res chain seq x y z
N MET A 1 20.38 -35.66 7.25
CA MET A 1 19.22 -35.99 6.38
C MET A 1 18.39 -34.73 6.24
N VAL A 2 18.36 -34.11 5.05
CA VAL A 2 17.50 -32.94 4.78
C VAL A 2 16.12 -33.50 4.39
N GLN A 3 15.08 -33.14 5.13
CA GLN A 3 13.71 -33.58 4.85
C GLN A 3 13.27 -33.03 3.48
N THR A 4 12.96 -33.91 2.52
CA THR A 4 12.55 -33.55 1.15
C THR A 4 11.03 -33.49 1.02
N SER A 5 10.34 -32.78 1.91
CA SER A 5 8.91 -32.52 1.73
C SER A 5 8.71 -31.38 0.73
N SER A 6 8.35 -31.71 -0.51
CA SER A 6 8.06 -30.74 -1.56
C SER A 6 6.76 -30.00 -1.28
N LEU A 7 6.82 -28.66 -1.19
CA LEU A 7 5.66 -27.81 -0.93
C LEU A 7 5.45 -26.87 -2.11
N PHE A 8 4.51 -27.22 -3.00
CA PHE A 8 4.34 -26.55 -4.29
C PHE A 8 3.58 -25.22 -4.18
N PHE A 9 2.55 -25.16 -3.34
CA PHE A 9 1.70 -23.97 -3.14
C PHE A 9 1.63 -23.55 -1.66
N PRO A 10 2.59 -22.75 -1.17
CA PRO A 10 2.54 -22.25 0.20
C PRO A 10 1.44 -21.20 0.39
N SER A 11 0.56 -21.43 1.38
CA SER A 11 -0.44 -20.44 1.84
C SER A 11 0.08 -19.51 2.96
N ILE A 12 1.40 -19.41 3.11
CA ILE A 12 2.03 -18.66 4.21
C ILE A 12 2.15 -17.19 3.82
N SER A 13 1.53 -16.31 4.59
CA SER A 13 1.72 -14.87 4.49
C SER A 13 2.70 -14.36 5.55
N PHE A 14 3.61 -13.49 5.13
CA PHE A 14 4.55 -12.81 6.02
C PHE A 14 4.83 -11.41 5.49
N ARG A 15 5.41 -10.57 6.34
CA ARG A 15 5.74 -9.19 5.97
C ARG A 15 7.11 -8.81 6.51
N ILE A 16 7.82 -7.99 5.75
CA ILE A 16 9.06 -7.36 6.21
C ILE A 16 8.73 -6.17 7.12
N ILE A 17 9.62 -5.87 8.08
CA ILE A 17 9.50 -4.74 9.00
C ILE A 17 10.75 -3.88 8.88
N ARG A 18 10.57 -2.55 8.90
CA ARG A 18 11.67 -1.60 9.13
C ARG A 18 12.29 -1.86 10.50
N SER A 19 13.62 -1.95 10.56
CA SER A 19 14.35 -2.18 11.81
C SER A 19 15.62 -1.33 11.84
N SER A 20 16.15 -1.08 13.05
CA SER A 20 17.41 -0.37 13.27
C SER A 20 18.62 -1.31 13.33
N LEU A 21 18.46 -2.57 12.89
CA LEU A 21 19.55 -3.53 12.83
C LEU A 21 20.53 -3.16 11.70
N PRO A 22 21.73 -3.78 11.67
CA PRO A 22 22.66 -3.59 10.56
C PRO A 22 22.01 -3.86 9.19
N PRO A 23 22.46 -3.19 8.10
CA PRO A 23 21.82 -3.29 6.78
C PRO A 23 21.74 -4.70 6.18
N HIS A 24 22.71 -5.56 6.51
CA HIS A 24 22.73 -6.98 6.13
C HIS A 24 21.71 -7.84 6.91
N GLN A 25 21.05 -7.28 7.92
CA GLN A 25 20.03 -7.97 8.73
C GLN A 25 18.64 -7.43 8.43
N GLN A 26 17.78 -8.31 7.93
CA GLN A 26 16.39 -7.97 7.63
C GLN A 26 15.43 -8.66 8.60
N VAL A 27 14.38 -7.94 8.99
CA VAL A 27 13.39 -8.43 9.97
C VAL A 27 12.07 -8.73 9.29
N PHE A 28 11.54 -9.92 9.54
CA PHE A 28 10.25 -10.37 9.05
C PHE A 28 9.32 -10.74 10.21
N ARG A 29 8.01 -10.56 10.01
CA ARG A 29 6.96 -11.21 10.82
C ARG A 29 6.41 -12.40 10.07
N PHE A 30 6.57 -13.57 10.66
CA PHE A 30 6.01 -14.82 10.19
C PHE A 30 4.88 -15.31 11.11
N PRO A 31 4.04 -16.26 10.63
CA PRO A 31 3.13 -16.99 11.50
C PRO A 31 3.89 -17.74 12.60
N PRO A 32 3.33 -17.89 13.81
CA PRO A 32 4.00 -18.53 14.94
C PRO A 32 4.37 -20.00 14.69
N LYS A 33 3.64 -20.67 13.79
CA LYS A 33 3.85 -22.08 13.43
C LYS A 33 5.01 -22.33 12.45
N ALA A 34 5.53 -21.29 11.77
CA ALA A 34 6.55 -21.46 10.73
C ALA A 34 7.90 -21.95 11.31
N ASN A 35 8.48 -23.01 10.75
CA ASN A 35 9.77 -23.54 11.21
C ASN A 35 10.95 -22.74 10.61
N LYS A 36 12.11 -22.75 11.28
CA LYS A 36 13.31 -22.04 10.82
C LYS A 36 13.81 -22.56 9.47
N VAL A 37 13.80 -23.88 9.29
CA VAL A 37 14.23 -24.53 8.04
C VAL A 37 13.30 -24.14 6.89
N ASP A 38 11.99 -24.21 7.11
CA ASP A 38 10.99 -23.82 6.11
C ASP A 38 11.11 -22.35 5.72
N ILE A 39 11.36 -21.46 6.69
CA ILE A 39 11.58 -20.04 6.42
C ILE A 39 12.79 -19.83 5.51
N ALA A 40 13.90 -20.54 5.76
CA ALA A 40 15.09 -20.47 4.91
C ALA A 40 14.77 -20.89 3.48
N SER A 41 14.17 -22.08 3.31
CA SER A 41 13.80 -22.62 2.01
C SER A 41 12.80 -21.74 1.26
N LEU A 42 11.81 -21.17 1.96
CA LEU A 42 10.83 -20.25 1.36
C LEU A 42 11.48 -18.95 0.88
N LEU A 43 12.33 -18.33 1.69
CA LEU A 43 12.97 -17.06 1.33
C LEU A 43 14.00 -17.25 0.19
N THR A 44 14.78 -18.33 0.22
CA THR A 44 15.70 -18.65 -0.87
C THR A 44 14.95 -19.08 -2.13
N GLY A 45 13.87 -19.85 -2.02
CA GLY A 45 13.10 -20.33 -3.17
C GLY A 45 12.21 -19.26 -3.83
N LEU A 46 11.55 -18.41 -3.04
CA LEU A 46 10.65 -17.38 -3.56
C LEU A 46 11.36 -16.09 -3.96
N TYR A 47 12.39 -15.69 -3.22
CA TYR A 47 13.07 -14.40 -3.41
C TYR A 47 14.55 -14.51 -3.77
N GLY A 48 15.12 -15.71 -3.84
CA GLY A 48 16.54 -15.87 -4.20
C GLY A 48 17.53 -15.35 -3.15
N LEU A 49 17.09 -15.15 -1.90
CA LEU A 49 17.94 -14.57 -0.84
C LEU A 49 19.10 -15.51 -0.46
N ARG A 50 20.31 -14.93 -0.38
CA ARG A 50 21.55 -15.59 0.06
C ARG A 50 21.71 -15.48 1.57
N ILE A 51 21.08 -16.40 2.29
CA ILE A 51 20.99 -16.39 3.74
C ILE A 51 22.23 -17.04 4.38
N THR A 52 22.81 -16.37 5.38
CA THR A 52 23.94 -16.88 6.18
C THR A 52 23.46 -17.42 7.54
N ASP A 53 22.58 -16.69 8.23
CA ASP A 53 22.04 -17.09 9.54
C ASP A 53 20.58 -16.65 9.68
N ILE A 54 19.81 -17.40 10.47
CA ILE A 54 18.41 -17.08 10.80
C ILE A 54 18.20 -17.20 12.31
N ARG A 55 17.70 -16.11 12.90
CA ARG A 55 17.31 -16.03 14.30
C ARG A 55 15.81 -15.82 14.42
N THR A 56 15.17 -16.63 15.25
CA THR A 56 13.71 -16.62 15.40
C THR A 56 13.33 -16.42 16.84
N MET A 57 12.30 -15.63 17.09
CA MET A 57 11.75 -15.37 18.42
C MET A 57 10.22 -15.44 18.34
N ASN A 58 9.58 -16.16 19.26
CA ASN A 58 8.12 -16.23 19.31
C ASN A 58 7.58 -15.08 20.16
N TYR A 59 6.71 -14.24 19.58
CA TYR A 59 6.07 -13.12 20.28
C TYR A 59 4.61 -13.46 20.55
N ASN A 60 4.27 -13.56 21.82
CA ASN A 60 2.90 -13.73 22.27
C ASN A 60 2.16 -12.39 22.21
N GLY A 61 0.88 -12.45 21.85
CA GLY A 61 0.02 -11.27 21.82
C GLY A 61 -0.22 -10.69 23.21
N ARG A 62 -0.11 -9.36 23.33
CA ARG A 62 -0.49 -8.63 24.55
C ARG A 62 -1.99 -8.81 24.81
N SER A 63 -2.33 -9.19 26.04
CA SER A 63 -3.72 -9.23 26.49
C SER A 63 -4.21 -7.80 26.77
N HIS A 64 -5.42 -7.48 26.31
CA HIS A 64 -6.09 -6.22 26.60
C HIS A 64 -7.57 -6.46 26.84
N TYR A 65 -8.22 -5.56 27.56
CA TYR A 65 -9.66 -5.57 27.73
C TYR A 65 -10.27 -4.70 26.62
N GLU A 66 -11.26 -5.25 25.93
CA GLU A 66 -12.00 -4.54 24.90
C GLU A 66 -13.49 -4.58 25.29
N THR A 67 -14.08 -3.39 25.42
CA THR A 67 -15.52 -3.26 25.69
C THR A 67 -16.25 -3.12 24.37
N LYS A 68 -17.01 -4.14 23.99
CA LYS A 68 -17.87 -4.13 22.80
C LYS A 68 -19.30 -4.40 23.23
N ALA A 69 -20.22 -3.53 22.80
CA ALA A 69 -21.66 -3.62 23.11
C ALA A 69 -21.97 -3.79 24.62
N GLY A 70 -21.32 -3.01 25.48
CA GLY A 70 -21.56 -3.03 26.94
C GLY A 70 -20.93 -4.20 27.70
N ALA A 71 -20.35 -5.20 27.02
CA ALA A 71 -19.63 -6.30 27.64
C ALA A 71 -18.11 -6.10 27.50
N THR A 72 -17.42 -6.08 28.64
CA THR A 72 -15.95 -6.06 28.68
C THR A 72 -15.43 -7.48 28.52
N ARG A 73 -14.74 -7.76 27.40
CA ARG A 73 -14.12 -9.05 27.13
C ARG A 73 -12.61 -8.92 27.11
N ARG A 74 -11.94 -9.98 27.57
CA ARG A 74 -10.47 -10.06 27.48
C ARG A 74 -10.09 -10.60 26.11
N THR A 75 -9.44 -9.75 25.31
CA THR A 75 -8.96 -10.09 23.96
C THR A 75 -7.43 -10.13 23.95
N LYS A 76 -6.83 -10.89 23.03
CA LYS A 76 -5.38 -10.90 22.81
C LYS A 76 -5.05 -10.41 21.41
N ALA A 77 -3.99 -9.63 21.30
CA ALA A 77 -3.42 -9.30 19.99
C ALA A 77 -2.93 -10.58 19.27
N ALA A 78 -2.81 -10.54 17.94
CA ALA A 78 -2.30 -11.66 17.18
C ALA A 78 -0.83 -11.96 17.55
N ALA A 79 -0.54 -13.23 17.85
CA ALA A 79 0.82 -13.71 18.06
C ALA A 79 1.56 -13.82 16.72
N TYR A 80 2.87 -13.63 16.74
CA TYR A 80 3.70 -13.72 15.54
C TYR A 80 5.11 -14.19 15.89
N LYS A 81 5.80 -14.75 14.91
CA LYS A 81 7.23 -15.05 15.00
C LYS A 81 8.02 -13.89 14.40
N LYS A 82 8.92 -13.30 15.18
CA LYS A 82 9.92 -12.37 14.66
C LYS A 82 11.08 -13.17 14.12
N VAL A 83 11.46 -12.91 12.89
CA VAL A 83 12.57 -13.56 12.21
C VAL A 83 13.57 -12.49 11.84
N ILE A 84 14.81 -12.67 12.23
CA ILE A 84 15.94 -11.85 11.81
C ILE A 84 16.76 -12.73 10.87
N VAL A 85 16.93 -12.28 9.64
CA VAL A 85 17.66 -12.98 8.59
C VAL A 85 18.92 -12.19 8.33
N THR A 86 20.06 -12.86 8.44
CA THR A 86 21.37 -12.31 8.06
C THR A 86 21.63 -12.73 6.62
N THR A 87 21.68 -11.75 5.72
CA THR A 87 21.94 -11.95 4.29
C THR A 87 23.38 -11.51 3.96
N LYS A 88 23.93 -11.97 2.83
CA LYS A 88 25.21 -11.44 2.33
C LYS A 88 25.11 -10.04 1.76
N ASP A 89 23.94 -9.70 1.22
CA ASP A 89 23.65 -8.43 0.58
C ASP A 89 23.02 -7.45 1.59
N ASP A 90 23.44 -6.19 1.52
CA ASP A 90 22.88 -5.10 2.32
C ASP A 90 21.55 -4.62 1.71
N PHE A 91 20.58 -4.32 2.57
CA PHE A 91 19.29 -3.79 2.14
C PHE A 91 18.90 -2.59 3.00
N GLU A 92 18.63 -1.46 2.35
CA GLU A 92 18.10 -0.27 3.00
C GLU A 92 16.69 0.02 2.51
N PHE A 93 15.79 0.35 3.45
CA PHE A 93 14.43 0.73 3.11
C PHE A 93 14.41 2.12 2.48
N PRO A 94 13.57 2.35 1.46
CA PRO A 94 13.40 3.69 0.93
C PRO A 94 12.97 4.66 2.04
N PRO A 95 13.39 5.94 1.94
CA PRO A 95 12.95 6.94 2.88
C PRO A 95 11.41 7.01 2.89
N PRO A 96 10.79 7.28 4.04
CA PRO A 96 9.35 7.51 4.07
C PRO A 96 9.02 8.64 3.09
N VAL A 97 7.90 8.50 2.39
CA VAL A 97 7.40 9.58 1.52
C VAL A 97 7.26 10.84 2.37
N SER A 98 8.13 11.82 2.14
CA SER A 98 8.03 13.11 2.81
C SER A 98 6.75 13.76 2.33
N ALA A 99 5.85 14.13 3.25
CA ALA A 99 4.65 14.88 2.94
C ALA A 99 4.99 16.35 2.58
N SER A 100 5.98 16.54 1.70
CA SER A 100 6.20 17.83 1.07
C SER A 100 4.93 18.13 0.28
N ARG A 101 4.23 19.19 0.69
CA ARG A 101 2.86 19.57 0.29
C ARG A 101 2.71 19.87 -1.21
N ASN A 102 3.77 19.68 -1.99
CA ASN A 102 3.86 20.08 -3.39
C ASN A 102 3.31 19.02 -4.36
N GLY A 103 2.76 17.91 -3.85
CA GLY A 103 2.13 16.85 -4.64
C GLY A 103 1.04 16.08 -3.91
N ALA A 104 0.44 16.67 -2.86
CA ALA A 104 -0.65 16.02 -2.14
C ALA A 104 -1.85 15.90 -3.09
N ILE A 105 -2.27 14.67 -3.38
CA ILE A 105 -3.65 14.39 -3.77
C ILE A 105 -4.50 15.03 -2.67
N GLY A 106 -5.20 16.11 -3.00
CA GLY A 106 -6.01 16.84 -2.04
C GLY A 106 -7.00 15.87 -1.41
N VAL A 107 -6.73 15.45 -0.18
CA VAL A 107 -7.72 14.68 0.58
C VAL A 107 -8.93 15.59 0.65
N PRO A 108 -10.12 15.14 0.22
CA PRO A 108 -11.30 15.98 0.28
C PRO A 108 -11.43 16.49 1.72
N PRO A 109 -11.78 17.77 1.91
CA PRO A 109 -11.88 18.36 3.23
C PRO A 109 -12.74 17.44 4.09
N ARG A 110 -12.25 17.12 5.30
CA ARG A 110 -12.95 16.27 6.25
C ARG A 110 -14.28 16.94 6.58
N ILE A 111 -15.36 16.47 5.94
CA ILE A 111 -16.71 16.93 6.22
C ILE A 111 -16.99 16.63 7.70
N SER A 112 -17.32 17.66 8.48
CA SER A 112 -17.65 17.48 9.89
C SER A 112 -18.89 16.58 10.00
N LYS A 113 -18.99 15.80 11.08
CA LYS A 113 -20.10 14.84 11.27
C LYS A 113 -21.49 15.50 11.25
N ASN A 114 -21.55 16.82 11.43
CA ASN A 114 -22.79 17.61 11.48
C ASN A 114 -22.97 18.50 10.25
N ALA A 115 -22.13 18.38 9.22
CA ALA A 115 -22.31 19.15 8.00
C ALA A 115 -23.54 18.64 7.22
N PRO A 116 -24.37 19.55 6.68
CA PRO A 116 -25.50 19.14 5.85
C PRO A 116 -24.99 18.40 4.62
N SER A 117 -25.56 17.23 4.34
CA SER A 117 -25.29 16.49 3.10
C SER A 117 -25.77 17.34 1.92
N ILE A 118 -24.84 17.98 1.21
CA ILE A 118 -25.15 18.64 -0.05
C ILE A 118 -25.49 17.51 -1.03
N LYS A 119 -26.79 17.26 -1.23
CA LYS A 119 -27.26 16.41 -2.31
C LYS A 119 -26.94 17.14 -3.60
N PHE A 120 -25.85 16.76 -4.27
CA PHE A 120 -25.61 17.19 -5.64
C PHE A 120 -26.78 16.68 -6.48
N ARG A 121 -27.76 17.56 -6.71
CA ARG A 121 -28.78 17.34 -7.73
C ARG A 121 -28.01 17.37 -9.05
N HIS A 122 -27.95 16.26 -9.77
CA HIS A 122 -27.34 16.21 -11.09
C HIS A 122 -28.03 17.25 -11.98
N LEU A 123 -27.40 18.42 -12.15
CA LEU A 123 -27.74 19.38 -13.19
C LEU A 123 -27.02 18.92 -14.46
N LEU A 124 -27.34 17.70 -14.92
CA LEU A 124 -27.11 17.37 -16.32
C LEU A 124 -28.17 18.15 -17.09
N PRO A 125 -27.81 19.06 -18.00
CA PRO A 125 -28.77 19.61 -18.93
C PRO A 125 -29.35 18.45 -19.74
N GLU A 126 -30.68 18.38 -19.81
CA GLU A 126 -31.37 17.44 -20.70
C GLU A 126 -30.86 17.65 -22.14
N PRO A 127 -30.63 16.58 -22.92
CA PRO A 127 -29.89 16.61 -24.18
C PRO A 127 -30.54 17.40 -25.34
N ASP A 128 -31.69 18.04 -25.12
CA ASP A 128 -32.49 18.67 -26.18
C ASP A 128 -32.58 20.20 -26.11
N ALA A 129 -31.80 20.85 -25.24
CA ALA A 129 -31.65 22.31 -25.30
C ALA A 129 -30.68 22.67 -26.43
N ALA A 130 -31.20 22.83 -27.65
CA ALA A 130 -30.47 23.36 -28.79
C ALA A 130 -29.76 24.67 -28.40
N ASP A 131 -28.42 24.68 -28.49
CA ASP A 131 -27.59 25.84 -28.18
C ASP A 131 -27.80 26.94 -29.25
N PRO A 132 -28.45 28.08 -28.95
CA PRO A 132 -28.75 29.13 -29.93
C PRO A 132 -27.51 29.96 -30.34
N SER A 133 -26.30 29.57 -29.92
CA SER A 133 -25.07 30.32 -30.16
C SER A 133 -24.32 29.91 -31.44
N LEU A 134 -24.74 28.83 -32.11
CA LEU A 134 -24.04 28.29 -33.29
C LEU A 134 -24.50 28.91 -34.62
N ASP A 135 -25.61 29.65 -34.67
CA ASP A 135 -26.15 30.19 -35.93
C ASP A 135 -25.83 31.69 -36.19
N ALA A 136 -25.16 32.38 -35.27
CA ALA A 136 -24.99 33.84 -35.32
C ALA A 136 -23.62 34.35 -35.84
N LYS A 137 -22.83 33.50 -36.52
CA LYS A 137 -21.53 33.89 -37.09
C LYS A 137 -21.39 33.50 -38.58
N ALA A 138 -22.49 33.58 -39.33
CA ALA A 138 -22.44 33.72 -40.78
C ALA A 138 -22.32 35.23 -41.12
N GLY A 139 -21.17 35.62 -41.66
CA GLY A 139 -20.94 36.96 -42.21
C GLY A 139 -19.91 37.77 -41.42
N LEU A 140 -18.68 37.82 -41.93
CA LEU A 140 -18.04 39.06 -42.39
C LEU A 140 -16.66 38.71 -42.97
N SER A 141 -16.52 38.91 -44.28
CA SER A 141 -15.27 38.95 -45.02
C SER A 141 -14.38 40.12 -44.59
N SER A 142 -13.06 39.89 -44.45
CA SER A 142 -12.03 40.86 -44.87
C SER A 142 -10.60 40.26 -44.78
N THR A 143 -10.03 39.98 -45.95
CA THR A 143 -8.64 40.14 -46.43
C THR A 143 -7.51 40.44 -45.43
N VAL A 144 -6.47 39.57 -45.36
CA VAL A 144 -5.05 39.97 -45.16
C VAL A 144 -4.07 38.93 -45.78
N GLN A 145 -3.44 39.34 -46.89
CA GLN A 145 -2.05 39.16 -47.39
C GLN A 145 -1.25 37.85 -47.11
N GLN A 146 -0.91 37.13 -48.20
CA GLN A 146 0.12 36.08 -48.24
C GLN A 146 1.52 36.69 -48.48
N LYS A 147 2.53 36.23 -47.73
CA LYS A 147 3.94 36.52 -47.94
C LYS A 147 4.55 35.44 -48.86
N PRO A 148 5.17 35.78 -50.00
CA PRO A 148 5.81 34.77 -50.85
C PRO A 148 7.19 34.37 -50.31
N LEU A 149 7.54 33.11 -50.52
CA LEU A 149 8.87 32.52 -50.34
C LEU A 149 9.55 32.51 -51.72
N GLU A 150 10.69 33.19 -51.85
CA GLU A 150 11.78 32.81 -52.77
C GLU A 150 13.02 32.50 -51.93
#